data_AF-A0A8I0VGS2-F1
#
_entry.id   AF-A0A8I0VGS2-F1
#
_cell.length_a   1.000
_cell.length_b   1.000
_cell.length_c   1.000
_cell.angle_alpha   90.00
_cell.angle_beta   90.00
_cell.angle_gamma   90.00
#
_symmetry.space_group_name_H-M   'P 1'
#
loop_
_entity.id
_entity.type
_entity.pdbx_description
1 polymer ?
#
loop_
_entity_poly.entity_id
_entity_poly.type
_entity_poly.pdbx_seq_one_letter_code
_entity_poly.pdbx_strand_id
1 'polypeptide(L)' 'MEMRKAAAIHWYQKGLLSQERAAEVAGLDRTDFLLLLASEKVDVFALDMESLRQELNIA' A
#
# COMPACT_ATOMS: atom_id res chain seq x y z
N MET A 1 11.47 -4.15 -15.28
CA MET A 1 10.78 -3.16 -14.41
C MET A 1 9.63 -3.79 -13.64
N GLU A 2 8.79 -4.62 -14.28
CA GLU A 2 7.62 -5.26 -13.64
C GLU A 2 7.94 -6.10 -12.39
N MET A 3 9.03 -6.88 -12.41
CA MET A 3 9.48 -7.63 -11.22
C MET A 3 9.81 -6.72 -10.02
N ARG A 4 10.28 -5.50 -10.28
CA ARG A 4 10.60 -4.53 -9.23
C ARG A 4 9.34 -3.91 -8.62
N LYS A 5 8.35 -3.60 -9.47
CA LYS A 5 7.03 -3.14 -9.04
C LYS A 5 6.31 -4.21 -8.21
N ALA A 6 6.30 -5.47 -8.68
CA ALA A 6 5.70 -6.59 -7.96
C ALA A 6 6.36 -6.82 -6.59
N ALA A 7 7.69 -6.74 -6.51
CA ALA A 7 8.41 -6.85 -5.24
C ALA A 7 8.08 -5.69 -4.28
N ALA A 8 8.06 -4.45 -4.78
CA ALA A 8 7.70 -3.28 -3.99
C ALA A 8 6.28 -3.38 -3.41
N ILE A 9 5.30 -3.79 -4.24
CA ILE A 9 3.92 -4.05 -3.80
C ILE A 9 3.90 -5.12 -2.71
N HIS A 10 4.57 -6.25 -2.95
CA HIS A 10 4.58 -7.37 -2.02
C HIS A 10 5.14 -6.97 -0.64
N TRP A 11 6.28 -6.27 -0.61
CA TRP A 11 6.89 -5.82 0.64
C TRP A 11 6.06 -4.76 1.35
N TYR A 12 5.44 -3.85 0.60
CA TYR A 12 4.50 -2.87 1.16
C TYR A 12 3.29 -3.55 1.82
N GLN A 13 2.64 -4.48 1.13
CA GLN A 13 1.48 -5.24 1.66
C GLN A 13 1.83 -6.05 2.92
N LYS A 14 3.07 -6.52 3.03
CA LYS A 14 3.57 -7.22 4.22
C LYS A 14 3.97 -6.28 5.36
N GLY A 15 3.87 -4.97 5.18
CA GLY A 15 4.32 -3.95 6.14
C GLY A 15 5.84 -3.91 6.30
N LEU A 16 6.60 -4.54 5.40
CA LEU A 16 8.06 -4.57 5.45
C LEU A 16 8.69 -3.28 4.95
N LEU A 17 7.98 -2.55 4.08
CA LEU A 17 8.35 -1.23 3.61
C LEU A 17 7.21 -0.25 3.85
N SER A 18 7.56 0.98 4.20
CA SER A 18 6.62 2.10 4.11
C SER A 18 6.26 2.36 2.63
N GLN A 19 5.14 3.03 2.39
CA GLN A 19 4.71 3.39 1.04
C GLN A 19 5.78 4.19 0.27
N GLU A 20 6.46 5.12 0.94
CA GLU A 20 7.52 5.95 0.35
C GLU A 20 8.73 5.09 -0.07
N ARG A 21 9.19 4.17 0.79
CA ARG A 21 10.29 3.26 0.44
C ARG A 21 9.91 2.26 -0.65
N ALA A 22 8.66 1.82 -0.68
CA ALA A 22 8.18 0.95 -1.76
C ALA A 22 8.11 1.71 -3.11
N ALA A 23 7.74 2.99 -3.11
CA ALA A 23 7.78 3.83 -4.31
C ALA A 23 9.22 4.00 -4.85
N GLU A 24 10.18 4.29 -3.97
CA GLU A 24 11.60 4.36 -4.32
C GLU A 24 12.10 3.04 -4.93
N VAL A 25 11.76 1.91 -4.30
CA VAL A 25 12.10 0.58 -4.83
C VAL A 25 11.47 0.38 -6.20
N ALA A 26 10.22 0.77 -6.42
CA ALA A 26 9.57 0.67 -7.72
C ALA A 26 10.14 1.65 -8.78
N GLY A 27 10.95 2.63 -8.36
CA GLY A 27 11.44 3.72 -9.22
C GLY A 27 10.33 4.70 -9.61
N LEU A 28 9.36 4.90 -8.71
CA LEU A 28 8.19 5.75 -8.88
C LEU A 28 8.18 6.84 -7.81
N ASP A 29 7.50 7.94 -8.10
CA ASP A 29 7.10 8.85 -7.03
C ASP A 29 5.92 8.27 -6.23
N ARG A 30 5.55 8.98 -5.16
CA ARG A 30 4.48 8.53 -4.26
C ARG A 30 3.11 8.43 -4.96
N THR A 31 2.80 9.33 -5.89
CA THR A 31 1.51 9.37 -6.59
C THR A 31 1.42 8.23 -7.59
N ASP A 32 2.47 8.02 -8.38
CA ASP A 32 2.54 6.91 -9.33
C ASP A 32 2.52 5.56 -8.63
N PHE A 33 3.13 5.46 -7.44
CA PHE A 33 3.03 4.25 -6.64
C PHE A 33 1.61 4.00 -6.11
N LEU A 34 0.84 5.04 -5.74
CA LEU A 34 -0.58 4.89 -5.38
C LEU A 34 -1.42 4.42 -6.56
N LEU A 35 -1.17 4.95 -7.76
CA LEU A 35 -1.87 4.54 -8.98
C LEU A 35 -1.54 3.08 -9.35
N LEU A 36 -0.29 2.66 -9.15
CA LEU A 36 0.13 1.27 -9.32
C LEU A 36 -0.60 0.33 -8.33
N LEU A 37 -0.70 0.71 -7.05
CA LEU A 37 -1.44 -0.08 -6.05
C LEU A 37 -2.92 -0.20 -6.44
N ALA A 38 -3.53 0.87 -6.92
CA ALA A 38 -4.91 0.88 -7.38
C ALA A 38 -5.13 0.00 -8.62
N SER A 39 -4.21 0.02 -9.60
CA SER A 39 -4.30 -0.81 -10.80
C SER A 39 -4.19 -2.31 -10.47
N GLU A 40 -3.40 -2.65 -9.47
CA GLU A 40 -3.21 -4.02 -8.98
C GLU A 40 -4.27 -4.44 -7.94
N LYS A 41 -5.26 -3.58 -7.66
CA LYS A 41 -6.34 -3.80 -6.68
C LYS A 41 -5.80 -4.16 -5.28
N VAL A 42 -4.69 -3.53 -4.91
CA VAL A 42 -4.06 -3.69 -3.60
C VAL A 42 -4.69 -2.70 -2.62
N ASP A 43 -5.24 -3.22 -1.53
CA ASP A 43 -5.72 -2.36 -0.45
C ASP A 43 -4.57 -1.54 0.14
N VAL A 44 -4.68 -0.23 0.00
CA VAL A 44 -3.70 0.77 0.46
C VAL A 44 -3.85 1.10 1.95
N PHE A 45 -4.98 0.72 2.52
CA PHE A 45 -5.26 0.87 3.94
C PHE A 45 -5.55 -0.52 4.49
N ALA A 46 -4.75 -0.95 5.46
CA ALA A 46 -5.18 -2.03 6.32
C ALA A 46 -6.39 -1.51 7.11
N LEU A 47 -7.60 -1.83 6.64
CA LEU A 47 -8.80 -1.69 7.45
C LEU A 47 -8.70 -2.73 8.55
N ASP A 48 -8.03 -2.35 9.63
CA ASP A 48 -8.33 -2.89 10.92
C ASP A 48 -9.82 -2.60 11.19
N MET A 49 -10.64 -3.65 11.15
CA MET A 49 -12.06 -3.56 11.43
C MET A 49 -12.36 -3.00 12.83
N GLU A 50 -11.42 -3.13 13.76
CA GLU A 50 -11.49 -2.53 15.10
C GLU A 50 -11.24 -1.03 15.05
N SER A 51 -10.19 -0.57 14.36
CA SER A 51 -9.96 0.86 14.08
C SER A 51 -11.15 1.49 13.36
N LEU A 52 -11.75 0.79 12.38
CA LEU A 52 -12.93 1.28 11.68
C LEU A 52 -14.15 1.39 12.61
N ARG A 53 -14.35 0.43 13.52
CA ARG A 53 -15.42 0.52 14.54
C ARG A 53 -15.23 1.71 15.48
N GLN A 54 -13.98 1.97 15.88
CA GLN A 54 -13.64 3.13 16.71
C GLN A 54 -13.91 4.45 15.97
N GLU A 55 -13.55 4.56 14.69
CA GLU A 55 -13.85 5.75 13.88
C GLU A 55 -15.35 5.95 13.65
N LEU A 56 -16.10 4.86 13.42
CA LEU A 56 -17.55 4.91 13.20
C LEU A 56 -18.35 5.07 14.51
N ASN A 57 -17.69 5.04 15.67
CA ASN A 57 -18.28 5.21 17.00
C ASN A 57 -19.49 4.28 17.24
N ILE A 58 -19.43 3.05 16.71
CA ILE A 58 -20.43 2.00 16.93
C ILE A 58 -20.00 1.26 18.20
N ALA A 59 -20.65 1.57 19.33
CA ALA A 59 -20.48 0.88 20.61
C ALA A 59 -21.22 -0.47 20.65
#